data_AF-A0A7X8V9E2-F1
#
_entry.id   AF-A0A7X8V9E2-F1
#
_cell.length_a   1.000
_cell.length_b   1.000
_cell.length_c   1.000
_cell.angle_alpha   90.00
_cell.angle_beta   90.00
_cell.angle_gamma   90.00
#
_symmetry.space_group_name_H-M   'P 1'
#
loop_
_entity.id
_entity.type
_entity.pdbx_description
1 polymer ?
#
loop_
_entity_poly.entity_id
_entity_poly.type
_entity_poly.pdbx_seq_one_letter_code
_entity_poly.pdbx_strand_id
1 'polypeptide(L)'
;MTTEERLNKLEKTVRLLVIILAICIGGWLATGLLYFQGTIGKNMQTETLAIVDKEGSPRLILGVLEDEPYLNMLDEEGEPYLTLGLFWSKPFLGMYDEEGRPRLALGVVEDRTVFHMYDKEGNIIFSAP
;
A
#
# COMPACT_ATOMS: atom_id res chain seq x y z
N MET A 1 -45.15 53.88 -11.40
CA MET A 1 -43.83 53.48 -10.86
C MET A 1 -42.77 54.20 -11.66
N THR A 2 -42.10 55.17 -11.03
CA THR A 2 -41.14 56.07 -11.69
C THR A 2 -39.83 55.35 -12.02
N THR A 3 -39.01 55.92 -12.90
CA THR A 3 -37.69 55.39 -13.26
C THR A 3 -36.76 55.25 -12.05
N GLU A 4 -36.86 56.15 -11.07
CA GLU A 4 -36.07 56.08 -9.83
C GLU A 4 -36.49 54.95 -8.88
N GLU A 5 -37.79 54.66 -8.79
CA GLU A 5 -38.28 53.51 -8.00
C GLU A 5 -37.79 52.19 -8.59
N ARG A 6 -37.75 52.08 -9.93
CA ARG A 6 -37.19 50.93 -10.64
C ARG A 6 -35.70 50.80 -10.39
N LEU A 7 -34.95 51.90 -10.42
CA LEU A 7 -33.50 51.93 -10.20
C LEU A 7 -33.14 51.48 -8.79
N ASN A 8 -33.77 52.04 -7.76
CA ASN A 8 -33.52 51.69 -6.37
C ASN A 8 -33.88 50.22 -6.06
N LYS A 9 -34.97 49.71 -6.65
CA LYS A 9 -35.36 48.29 -6.53
C LYS A 9 -34.36 47.37 -7.25
N LEU A 10 -33.84 47.79 -8.40
CA LEU A 10 -32.85 47.04 -9.16
C LEU A 10 -31.50 46.97 -8.41
N GLU A 11 -31.01 48.09 -7.88
CA GLU A 11 -29.76 48.13 -7.08
C GLU A 11 -29.84 47.23 -5.85
N LYS A 12 -30.95 47.25 -5.11
CA LYS A 12 -31.17 46.36 -3.96
C LYS A 12 -31.18 44.90 -4.36
N THR A 13 -31.82 44.57 -5.49
CA THR A 13 -31.90 43.20 -6.01
C THR A 13 -30.54 42.70 -6.47
N VAL A 14 -29.78 43.51 -7.22
CA VAL A 14 -28.42 43.17 -7.67
C VAL A 14 -27.49 42.99 -6.47
N ARG A 15 -27.54 43.89 -5.49
CA ARG A 15 -26.72 43.79 -4.27
C ARG A 15 -27.03 42.52 -3.49
N LEU A 16 -28.30 42.15 -3.38
CA LEU A 16 -28.72 40.90 -2.73
C LEU A 16 -28.23 39.67 -3.50
N LEU A 17 -28.36 39.67 -4.84
CA LEU A 17 -27.90 38.57 -5.68
C LEU A 17 -26.37 38.36 -5.60
N VAL A 18 -25.59 39.43 -5.57
CA VAL A 18 -24.12 39.35 -5.41
C VAL A 18 -23.74 38.74 -4.06
N ILE A 19 -24.43 39.10 -2.98
CA ILE A 19 -24.19 38.54 -1.64
C ILE A 19 -24.53 37.04 -1.64
N ILE A 20 -25.66 36.64 -2.22
CA ILE A 20 -26.05 35.23 -2.33
C ILE A 20 -25.00 34.45 -3.13
N LEU A 21 -24.56 34.99 -4.27
CA LEU A 21 -23.55 34.34 -5.10
C LEU A 21 -22.22 34.18 -4.35
N ALA A 22 -21.79 35.21 -3.61
CA ALA A 22 -20.58 35.16 -2.79
C ALA A 22 -20.67 34.10 -1.68
N ILE A 23 -21.83 33.96 -1.04
CA ILE A 23 -22.08 32.92 -0.03
C ILE A 23 -22.05 31.52 -0.68
N CYS A 24 -22.68 31.35 -1.85
CA CYS A 24 -22.66 30.08 -2.56
C CYS A 24 -21.24 29.67 -2.99
N ILE A 25 -20.46 30.61 -3.53
CA ILE A 25 -19.06 30.36 -3.92
C ILE A 25 -18.21 30.06 -2.69
N GLY A 26 -18.36 30.85 -1.61
CA GLY A 26 -17.64 30.63 -0.36
C GLY A 26 -17.97 29.28 0.28
N GLY A 27 -19.25 28.88 0.27
CA GLY A 27 -19.70 27.57 0.74
C GLY A 27 -19.12 26.43 -0.11
N TRP A 28 -19.16 26.57 -1.44
CA TRP A 28 -18.60 25.58 -2.36
C TRP A 28 -17.08 25.41 -2.17
N LEU A 29 -16.34 26.53 -2.08
CA LEU A 29 -14.90 26.52 -1.81
C LEU A 29 -14.58 25.91 -0.43
N ALA A 30 -15.35 26.24 0.61
CA ALA A 30 -15.17 25.68 1.94
C ALA A 30 -15.42 24.17 1.97
N THR A 31 -16.47 23.68 1.28
CA THR A 31 -16.70 22.24 1.14
C THR A 31 -15.57 21.56 0.39
N GLY A 32 -15.07 22.14 -0.71
CA GLY A 32 -13.93 21.59 -1.45
C GLY A 32 -12.66 21.48 -0.58
N LEU A 33 -12.39 22.50 0.24
CA LEU A 33 -11.24 22.52 1.16
C LEU A 33 -11.37 21.45 2.26
N LEU A 34 -12.57 21.27 2.81
CA LEU A 34 -12.87 20.23 3.82
C LEU A 34 -12.73 18.82 3.23
N TYR A 35 -13.20 18.60 2.00
CA TYR A 35 -12.98 17.35 1.28
C TYR A 35 -11.48 17.09 1.05
N PHE A 36 -10.69 18.11 0.71
CA PHE A 36 -9.27 17.95 0.43
C PHE A 36 -8.45 17.54 1.68
N GLN A 37 -8.84 18.03 2.86
CA GLN A 37 -8.22 17.61 4.12
C GLN A 37 -8.63 16.19 4.56
N GLY A 38 -9.75 15.66 4.06
CA GLY A 38 -10.31 14.38 4.45
C GLY A 38 -9.72 13.14 3.76
N THR A 39 -8.79 13.31 2.81
CA THR A 39 -8.38 12.22 1.88
C THR A 39 -6.89 11.90 1.87
N ILE A 40 -6.14 12.19 2.95
CA ILE A 40 -4.87 11.48 3.17
C ILE A 40 -5.20 10.17 3.88
N GLY A 41 -5.55 9.15 3.09
CA GLY A 41 -5.78 7.81 3.58
C GLY A 41 -4.57 7.34 4.40
N LYS A 42 -4.77 7.15 5.70
CA LYS A 42 -3.71 6.79 6.66
C LYS A 42 -3.18 5.37 6.45
N ASN A 43 -3.97 4.51 5.81
CA ASN A 43 -3.65 3.12 5.52
C ASN A 43 -4.03 2.77 4.08
N MET A 44 -3.18 1.99 3.39
CA MET A 44 -3.48 1.37 2.10
C MET A 44 -3.85 -0.09 2.36
N GLN A 45 -4.97 -0.56 1.81
CA GLN A 45 -5.38 -1.97 1.86
C GLN A 45 -5.39 -2.53 0.44
N THR A 46 -4.75 -3.67 0.25
CA THR A 46 -4.68 -4.41 -1.02
C THR A 46 -4.45 -5.88 -0.72
N GLU A 47 -4.86 -6.76 -1.62
CA GLU A 47 -4.58 -8.21 -1.54
C GLU A 47 -3.10 -8.50 -1.82
N THR A 48 -2.53 -7.76 -2.76
CA THR A 48 -1.12 -7.87 -3.16
C THR A 48 -0.54 -6.48 -3.44
N LEU A 49 0.71 -6.28 -3.03
CA LEU A 49 1.54 -5.14 -3.38
C LEU A 49 2.79 -5.66 -4.09
N ALA A 50 2.98 -5.25 -5.35
CA ALA A 50 4.17 -5.58 -6.13
C ALA A 50 5.01 -4.32 -6.39
N ILE A 51 6.32 -4.43 -6.16
CA ILE A 51 7.32 -3.47 -6.63
C ILE A 51 7.95 -4.07 -7.89
N VAL A 52 7.88 -3.34 -9.00
CA VAL A 52 8.40 -3.77 -10.31
C VAL A 52 9.62 -2.95 -10.71
N ASP A 53 10.45 -3.50 -11.60
CA ASP A 53 11.53 -2.77 -12.25
C ASP A 53 11.03 -1.90 -13.43
N LYS A 54 11.94 -1.37 -14.24
CA LYS A 54 11.60 -0.45 -15.35
C LYS A 54 10.90 -1.17 -16.49
N GLU A 55 11.18 -2.45 -16.64
CA GLU A 55 10.65 -3.35 -17.66
C GLU A 55 9.27 -3.89 -17.24
N GLY A 56 8.89 -3.72 -15.97
CA GLY A 56 7.62 -4.14 -15.41
C GLY A 56 7.67 -5.51 -14.72
N SER A 57 8.86 -6.09 -14.57
CA SER A 57 9.05 -7.38 -13.90
C SER A 57 9.03 -7.19 -12.38
N PRO A 58 8.27 -8.02 -11.62
CA PRO A 58 8.22 -7.93 -10.17
C PRO A 58 9.57 -8.25 -9.51
N ARG A 59 9.97 -7.43 -8.53
CA ARG A 59 11.19 -7.61 -7.71
C ARG A 59 10.90 -7.79 -6.23
N LEU A 60 9.73 -7.33 -5.78
CA LEU A 60 9.23 -7.58 -4.45
C LEU A 60 7.72 -7.78 -4.52
N ILE A 61 7.21 -8.82 -3.87
CA ILE A 61 5.78 -9.08 -3.72
C ILE A 61 5.47 -9.22 -2.23
N LEU A 62 4.53 -8.42 -1.74
CA LEU A 62 3.88 -8.61 -0.44
C LEU A 62 2.43 -9.02 -0.71
N GLY A 63 1.98 -10.12 -0.13
CA GLY A 63 0.61 -10.60 -0.35
C GLY A 63 0.18 -11.64 0.67
N VAL A 64 -0.98 -12.23 0.38
CA VAL A 64 -1.53 -13.37 1.13
C VAL A 64 -1.76 -14.50 0.13
N LEU A 65 -1.18 -15.66 0.39
CA LEU A 65 -1.35 -16.87 -0.39
C LEU A 65 -1.89 -17.95 0.55
N GLU A 66 -3.04 -18.56 0.23
CA GLU A 66 -3.66 -19.60 1.07
C GLU A 66 -3.84 -19.17 2.54
N ASP A 67 -4.28 -17.92 2.77
CA ASP A 67 -4.40 -17.30 4.09
C ASP A 67 -3.08 -17.07 4.86
N GLU A 68 -1.94 -17.31 4.21
CA GLU A 68 -0.61 -17.09 4.76
C GLU A 68 0.03 -15.81 4.18
N PRO A 69 0.37 -14.81 5.02
CA PRO A 69 1.04 -13.61 4.55
C PRO A 69 2.49 -13.94 4.17
N TYR A 70 2.95 -13.38 3.05
CA TYR A 70 4.32 -13.55 2.58
C TYR A 70 4.87 -12.25 1.99
N LEU A 71 6.19 -12.15 2.04
CA LEU A 71 7.02 -11.19 1.34
C LEU A 71 8.09 -11.97 0.58
N ASN A 72 8.10 -11.85 -0.74
CA ASN A 72 9.13 -12.41 -1.59
C ASN A 72 9.98 -11.31 -2.21
N MET A 73 11.30 -11.49 -2.21
CA MET A 73 12.22 -10.78 -3.11
C MET A 73 12.57 -11.71 -4.26
N LEU A 74 12.37 -11.26 -5.49
CA LEU A 74 12.46 -12.09 -6.68
C LEU A 74 13.71 -11.80 -7.51
N ASP A 75 14.20 -12.80 -8.22
CA ASP A 75 15.23 -12.69 -9.24
C ASP A 75 14.67 -12.17 -10.58
N GLU A 76 15.41 -12.32 -11.68
CA GLU A 76 15.00 -11.86 -13.02
C GLU A 76 13.97 -12.80 -13.67
N GLU A 77 13.97 -14.06 -13.26
CA GLU A 77 13.08 -15.13 -13.69
C GLU A 77 11.74 -15.13 -12.92
N GLY A 78 11.68 -14.41 -11.80
CA GLY A 78 10.51 -14.32 -10.93
C GLY A 78 10.52 -15.34 -9.79
N GLU A 79 11.63 -16.03 -9.58
CA GLU A 79 11.83 -16.98 -8.49
C GLU A 79 12.34 -16.26 -7.22
N PRO A 80 11.98 -16.74 -6.02
CA PRO A 80 12.32 -16.06 -4.78
C PRO A 80 13.77 -16.31 -4.34
N TYR A 81 14.55 -15.24 -4.18
CA TYR A 81 15.82 -15.28 -3.43
C TYR A 81 15.63 -15.19 -1.93
N LEU A 82 14.55 -14.55 -1.50
CA LEU A 82 14.19 -14.41 -0.09
C LEU A 82 12.69 -14.52 0.05
N THR A 83 12.26 -15.31 1.02
CA THR A 83 10.86 -15.39 1.45
C THR A 83 10.80 -15.13 2.95
N LEU A 84 9.91 -14.24 3.37
CA LEU A 84 9.54 -14.00 4.76
C LEU A 84 8.02 -14.11 4.88
N GLY A 85 7.53 -14.94 5.78
CA GLY A 85 6.09 -15.09 5.93
C GLY A 85 5.69 -16.14 6.95
N LEU A 86 4.45 -16.59 6.80
CA LEU A 86 4.01 -17.82 7.45
C LEU A 86 4.13 -18.98 6.46
N PHE A 87 4.48 -20.14 7.01
CA PHE A 87 4.42 -21.42 6.34
C PHE A 87 3.84 -22.44 7.31
N TRP A 88 2.71 -23.06 6.94
CA TRP A 88 1.90 -23.88 7.85
C TRP A 88 1.59 -23.18 9.19
N SER A 89 1.20 -21.91 9.11
CA SER A 89 0.91 -21.03 10.26
C SER A 89 2.11 -20.80 11.20
N LYS A 90 3.34 -21.08 10.77
CA LYS A 90 4.56 -20.84 11.55
C LYS A 90 5.44 -19.79 10.87
N PRO A 91 6.09 -18.89 11.63
CA PRO A 91 7.03 -17.94 11.06
C PRO A 91 8.17 -18.64 10.32
N PHE A 92 8.49 -18.13 9.14
CA PHE A 92 9.56 -18.63 8.29
C PHE A 92 10.27 -17.48 7.57
N LEU A 93 11.60 -17.58 7.50
CA LEU A 93 12.48 -16.79 6.66
C LEU A 93 13.42 -17.76 5.93
N GLY A 94 13.37 -17.75 4.61
CA GLY A 94 14.23 -18.54 3.73
C GLY A 94 15.06 -17.63 2.83
N MET A 95 16.31 -18.01 2.60
CA MET A 95 17.16 -17.45 1.55
C MET A 95 17.59 -18.56 0.61
N TYR A 96 17.52 -18.32 -0.68
CA TYR A 96 17.74 -19.32 -1.72
C TYR A 96 18.90 -18.92 -2.63
N ASP A 97 19.50 -19.89 -3.32
CA ASP A 97 20.44 -19.63 -4.43
C ASP A 97 19.70 -19.51 -5.77
N GLU A 98 20.46 -19.29 -6.84
CA GLU A 98 19.98 -19.13 -8.23
C GLU A 98 19.19 -20.35 -8.73
N GLU A 99 19.40 -21.53 -8.14
CA GLU A 99 18.67 -22.75 -8.48
C GLU A 99 17.49 -23.02 -7.53
N GLY A 100 17.13 -22.05 -6.68
CA GLY A 100 16.03 -22.14 -5.73
C GLY A 100 16.34 -23.03 -4.53
N ARG A 101 17.60 -23.39 -4.28
CA ARG A 101 17.98 -24.24 -3.14
C ARG A 101 18.16 -23.40 -1.89
N PRO A 102 17.69 -23.87 -0.72
CA PRO A 102 17.86 -23.11 0.52
C PRO A 102 19.34 -22.98 0.87
N ARG A 103 19.76 -21.77 1.21
CA ARG A 103 21.08 -21.43 1.78
C ARG A 103 21.00 -21.09 3.25
N LEU A 104 19.86 -20.54 3.67
CA LEU A 104 19.53 -20.22 5.05
C LEU A 104 18.04 -20.45 5.29
N ALA A 105 17.69 -21.02 6.44
CA ALA A 105 16.33 -21.08 6.93
C ALA A 105 16.28 -20.69 8.41
N LEU A 106 15.38 -19.78 8.76
CA LEU A 106 15.05 -19.43 10.13
C LEU A 106 13.53 -19.58 10.30
N GLY A 107 13.09 -20.30 11.31
CA GLY A 107 11.66 -20.45 11.53
C GLY A 107 11.31 -21.27 12.74
N VAL A 108 10.04 -21.64 12.85
CA VAL A 108 9.55 -22.52 13.92
C VAL A 108 9.19 -23.88 13.35
N VAL A 109 9.87 -24.93 13.81
CA VAL A 109 9.62 -26.33 13.44
C VAL A 109 9.33 -27.10 14.73
N GLU A 110 8.21 -27.82 14.78
CA GLU A 110 7.80 -28.58 15.99
C GLU A 110 7.87 -27.75 17.30
N ASP A 111 7.48 -26.47 17.21
CA ASP A 111 7.44 -25.51 18.32
C ASP A 111 8.81 -25.13 18.89
N ARG A 112 9.85 -25.34 18.09
CA ARG A 112 11.21 -24.88 18.36
C ARG A 112 11.62 -23.89 17.31
N THR A 113 12.25 -22.80 17.73
CA THR A 113 13.00 -21.95 16.81
C THR A 113 14.16 -22.78 16.26
N VAL A 114 14.40 -22.66 14.97
CA VAL A 114 15.53 -23.28 14.30
C VAL A 114 16.18 -22.27 13.38
N PHE A 115 17.50 -22.29 13.34
CA PHE A 115 18.31 -21.58 12.37
C PHE A 115 19.23 -22.59 11.68
N HIS A 116 19.07 -22.75 10.37
CA HIS A 116 19.88 -23.64 9.54
C HIS A 116 20.65 -22.87 8.47
N MET A 117 21.90 -23.25 8.25
CA MET A 117 22.67 -22.87 7.06
C MET A 117 22.97 -24.12 6.26
N TYR A 118 22.92 -23.99 4.93
CA TYR A 118 23.10 -25.09 4.01
C TYR A 118 24.32 -24.87 3.11
N ASP A 119 24.99 -25.95 2.70
CA ASP A 119 25.96 -25.93 1.61
C ASP A 119 25.28 -25.92 0.23
N LYS A 120 26.05 -26.02 -0.86
CA LYS A 120 25.52 -26.00 -2.24
C LYS A 120 24.86 -27.32 -2.64
N GLU A 121 25.14 -28.39 -1.91
CA GLU A 121 24.53 -29.70 -2.07
C GLU A 121 23.20 -29.80 -1.30
N GLY A 122 22.88 -28.81 -0.45
CA GLY A 122 21.68 -28.78 0.37
C GLY A 122 21.83 -29.47 1.73
N ASN A 123 23.06 -29.78 2.15
CA ASN A 123 23.31 -30.33 3.49
C ASN A 123 23.39 -29.21 4.52
N ILE A 124 22.87 -29.47 5.72
CA ILE A 124 23.00 -28.54 6.85
C ILE A 124 24.46 -28.50 7.31
N ILE A 125 25.09 -27.33 7.23
CA ILE A 125 26.45 -27.07 7.72
C ILE A 125 26.48 -26.39 9.08
N PHE A 126 25.37 -25.75 9.48
CA PHE A 126 25.20 -25.17 10.79
C PHE A 126 23.72 -25.25 11.21
N SER A 127 23.48 -25.60 12.47
CA SER A 127 22.15 -25.62 13.07
C SER A 127 22.22 -25.05 14.49
N ALA A 128 21.28 -24.17 14.82
CA ALA A 128 21.10 -23.65 16.17
C ALA A 128 19.60 -23.68 16.57
N PRO A 129 19.31 -24.00 17.84
CA PRO A 129 17.96 -23.88 18.42
C PRO A 129 17.60 -22.43 18.80
#